data_AF-A0A095Y196-F1
#
_entry.id   AF-A0A095Y196-F1
#
_cell.length_a   1.000
_cell.length_b   1.000
_cell.length_c   1.000
_cell.angle_alpha   90.00
_cell.angle_beta   90.00
_cell.angle_gamma   90.00
#
_symmetry.space_group_name_H-M   'P 1'
#
loop_
_entity.id
_entity.type
_entity.pdbx_description
1 polymer ?
#
loop_
_entity_poly.entity_id
_entity_poly.type
_entity_poly.pdbx_seq_one_letter_code
_entity_poly.pdbx_strand_id
1 'polypeptide(L)' 'MGNFQNKADELGGKAKEAAGNAVGNDDLANEGKGDQVKADAKQAVEDAKDKVTEGLGKLKGDD' A
#
# COMPACT_ATOMS: atom_id res chain seq x y z
N MET A 1 4.53 8.02 12.91
CA MET A 1 3.13 7.59 12.67
C MET A 1 2.95 6.72 11.40
N GLY A 2 3.97 6.49 10.57
CA GLY A 2 3.80 5.80 9.26
C GLY A 2 3.47 4.29 9.31
N ASN A 3 4.06 3.51 10.20
CA ASN A 3 3.93 2.04 10.12
C ASN A 3 2.58 1.51 10.67
N PHE A 4 1.89 2.29 11.50
CA PHE A 4 0.61 1.86 12.08
C PHE A 4 -0.54 1.98 11.07
N GLN A 5 -0.48 2.98 10.17
CA GLN A 5 -1.48 3.18 9.11
C GLN A 5 -1.45 2.05 8.09
N ASN A 6 -0.28 1.69 7.54
CA ASN A 6 -0.19 0.57 6.58
C ASN A 6 -0.70 -0.75 7.19
N LYS A 7 -0.35 -1.02 8.46
CA LYS A 7 -0.84 -2.23 9.14
C LYS A 7 -2.34 -2.21 9.41
N ALA A 8 -2.92 -1.05 9.72
CA ALA A 8 -4.35 -0.91 9.93
C ALA A 8 -5.13 -1.05 8.62
N ASP A 9 -4.62 -0.49 7.52
CA ASP A 9 -5.20 -0.64 6.18
C ASP A 9 -5.11 -2.09 5.69
N GLU A 10 -3.99 -2.79 5.91
CA GLU A 10 -3.87 -4.22 5.61
C GLU A 10 -4.87 -5.08 6.42
N LEU A 11 -5.02 -4.79 7.71
CA LEU A 11 -5.98 -5.48 8.58
C LEU A 11 -7.42 -5.20 8.16
N GLY A 12 -7.74 -3.95 7.81
CA GLY A 12 -9.05 -3.54 7.31
C GLY A 12 -9.38 -4.21 5.98
N GLY A 13 -8.43 -4.27 5.05
CA GLY A 13 -8.60 -4.93 3.76
C GLY A 13 -8.85 -6.44 3.89
N LYS A 14 -8.07 -7.13 4.73
CA LYS A 14 -8.27 -8.56 5.02
C LYS A 14 -9.59 -8.82 5.74
N ALA A 15 -9.99 -7.92 6.64
CA ALA A 15 -11.28 -8.01 7.32
C ALA A 15 -12.46 -7.83 6.35
N LYS A 16 -12.38 -6.88 5.41
CA LYS A 16 -13.37 -6.69 4.34
C LYS A 16 -13.44 -7.91 3.40
N GLU A 17 -12.30 -8.48 3.02
CA GLU A 17 -12.24 -9.74 2.27
C GLU A 17 -12.90 -10.90 3.01
N ALA A 18 -12.55 -11.11 4.27
CA ALA A 18 -13.09 -12.20 5.07
C ALA A 18 -14.59 -12.03 5.30
N ALA A 19 -15.03 -10.82 5.65
CA ALA A 19 -16.44 -10.51 5.83
C ALA A 19 -17.24 -10.65 4.53
N GLY A 20 -16.71 -10.17 3.41
CA GLY A 20 -17.33 -10.28 2.08
C GLY A 20 -17.50 -11.73 1.65
N ASN A 21 -16.45 -12.55 1.78
CA ASN A 21 -16.53 -13.99 1.50
C ASN A 21 -17.51 -14.70 2.44
N ALA A 22 -17.55 -14.32 3.73
CA ALA A 22 -18.43 -14.95 4.72
C ALA A 22 -19.92 -14.65 4.47
N VAL A 23 -20.25 -13.46 3.96
CA VAL A 23 -21.65 -13.06 3.69
C VAL A 23 -22.04 -13.15 2.21
N GLY A 24 -21.13 -13.63 1.35
CA GLY A 24 -21.36 -13.73 -0.09
C GLY A 24 -21.46 -12.37 -0.80
N ASN A 25 -20.79 -11.35 -0.29
CA ASN A 25 -20.74 -10.02 -0.86
C ASN A 25 -19.40 -9.79 -1.57
N ASP A 26 -19.40 -10.00 -2.89
CA ASP A 26 -18.25 -9.84 -3.77
C ASP A 26 -17.73 -8.40 -3.81
N ASP A 27 -18.59 -7.38 -3.66
CA ASP A 27 -18.16 -5.98 -3.62
C ASP A 27 -17.26 -5.74 -2.39
N LEU A 28 -17.69 -6.22 -1.21
CA LEU A 28 -16.92 -6.06 0.02
C LEU A 28 -15.57 -6.79 -0.06
N ALA A 29 -15.55 -7.97 -0.68
CA ALA A 29 -14.32 -8.72 -0.87
C ALA A 29 -13.37 -8.06 -1.88
N ASN A 30 -13.91 -7.54 -2.98
CA ASN A 30 -13.13 -6.82 -3.99
C ASN A 30 -12.60 -5.48 -3.45
N GLU A 31 -13.34 -4.80 -2.58
CA GLU A 31 -12.87 -3.57 -1.93
C GLU A 31 -11.65 -3.87 -1.05
N GLY A 32 -11.70 -4.95 -0.26
CA GLY A 32 -10.57 -5.41 0.54
C GLY A 32 -9.32 -5.77 -0.26
N LYS A 33 -9.47 -6.44 -1.41
CA LYS A 33 -8.37 -6.69 -2.36
C LYS A 33 -7.86 -5.43 -3.02
N GLY A 34 -8.75 -4.53 -3.42
CA GLY A 34 -8.40 -3.27 -4.07
C GLY A 34 -7.58 -2.36 -3.16
N ASP A 35 -7.92 -2.31 -1.88
CA ASP A 35 -7.18 -1.56 -0.86
C ASP A 35 -5.76 -2.14 -0.68
N GLN A 36 -5.59 -3.47 -0.64
CA GLN A 36 -4.28 -4.13 -0.57
C GLN A 36 -3.43 -3.81 -1.81
N VAL A 37 -3.98 -3.98 -3.01
CA VAL A 37 -3.24 -3.73 -4.27
C VAL A 37 -2.83 -2.26 -4.39
N LYS A 38 -3.69 -1.32 -3.98
CA LYS A 38 -3.35 0.11 -3.95
C LYS A 38 -2.23 0.41 -2.96
N ALA A 39 -2.26 -0.21 -1.77
CA ALA A 39 -1.23 -0.02 -0.77
C ALA A 39 0.13 -0.53 -1.27
N ASP A 40 0.19 -1.75 -1.81
CA ASP A 40 1.40 -2.33 -2.41
C ASP A 40 1.95 -1.46 -3.55
N ALA A 41 1.07 -1.01 -4.45
CA ALA A 41 1.46 -0.15 -5.55
C ALA A 41 2.00 1.21 -5.08
N LYS A 42 1.36 1.83 -4.07
CA LYS A 42 1.86 3.07 -3.47
C LYS A 42 3.23 2.87 -2.84
N GLN A 43 3.40 1.80 -2.07
CA GLN A 43 4.63 1.51 -1.36
C GLN A 43 5.78 1.24 -2.36
N ALA A 44 5.53 0.47 -3.43
CA ALA A 44 6.50 0.25 -4.49
C ALA A 44 6.90 1.54 -5.23
N VAL A 45 5.93 2.44 -5.47
CA VAL A 45 6.19 3.74 -6.09
C VAL A 45 6.97 4.67 -5.16
N GLU A 46 6.62 4.71 -3.87
CA GLU A 46 7.36 5.49 -2.87
C GLU A 46 8.79 4.97 -2.71
N ASP A 47 8.98 3.65 -2.57
CA ASP A 47 10.30 3.02 -2.51
C ASP A 47 11.14 3.32 -3.76
N ALA A 48 10.52 3.27 -4.94
CA ALA A 48 11.21 3.60 -6.20
C ALA A 48 11.58 5.09 -6.25
N LYS A 49 10.68 6.00 -5.84
CA LYS A 49 10.94 7.43 -5.76
C LYS A 49 12.03 7.76 -4.76
N ASP A 50 12.03 7.14 -3.58
CA ASP A 50 13.04 7.35 -2.56
C ASP A 50 14.40 6.90 -3.05
N LYS A 51 14.52 5.70 -3.64
CA LYS A 51 15.79 5.23 -4.22
C LYS A 51 16.29 6.12 -5.35
N VAL A 52 15.40 6.59 -6.21
CA VAL A 52 15.74 7.52 -7.30
C VAL A 52 16.17 8.87 -6.74
N THR A 53 15.47 9.40 -5.74
CA THR A 53 15.77 10.68 -5.10
C THR A 53 17.08 10.62 -4.32
N GLU A 54 17.36 9.50 -3.65
CA GLU A 54 18.60 9.27 -2.93
C GLU A 54 19.80 9.11 -3.90
N GLY A 55 19.60 8.42 -5.03
CA GLY A 55 20.60 8.30 -6.09
C GLY A 55 20.84 9.61 -6.86
N LEU A 56 19.79 10.36 -7.16
CA LEU A 56 19.89 11.70 -7.77
C LEU A 56 20.51 12.71 -6.82
N GLY A 57 20.21 12.66 -5.52
CA GLY A 57 20.83 13.51 -4.50
C GLY A 57 22.33 13.28 -4.39
N LYS A 58 22.80 12.03 -4.56
CA LYS A 58 24.23 11.69 -4.60
C LYS A 58 24.90 12.06 -5.94
N LEU A 59 24.16 12.06 -7.05
CA LEU A 59 24.67 12.43 -8.38
C LEU A 59 24.63 13.94 -8.65
N LYS A 60 23.73 14.67 -7.99
CA LYS A 60 23.63 16.13 -8.04
C LYS A 60 24.50 16.78 -6.95
N GLY A 61 25.55 16.10 -6.52
CA GLY A 61 26.57 16.66 -5.64
C GLY A 61 27.16 17.91 -6.29
N ASP A 62 26.84 19.04 -5.65
CA ASP A 62 27.63 20.26 -5.52
C ASP A 62 29.00 20.24 -6.22
N ASP A 63 29.11 21.08 -7.26
CA ASP A 63 30.24 21.99 -7.39
C ASP A 63 29.82 23.34 -6.76
#